data_AF-A0AAC8Q9H2-F1
#
_entry.id   AF-A0AAC8Q9H2-F1
#
_cell.length_a   1.000
_cell.length_b   1.000
_cell.length_c   1.000
_cell.angle_alpha   90.00
_cell.angle_beta   90.00
_cell.angle_gamma   90.00
#
_symmetry.space_group_name_H-M   'P 1'
#
loop_
_entity.id
_entity.type
_entity.pdbx_description
1 polymer ?
#
loop_
_entity_poly.entity_id
_entity_poly.type
_entity_poly.pdbx_seq_one_letter_code
_entity_poly.pdbx_strand_id
1 'polypeptide(L)'
;MAIGEHDGLQTYLAEEPGTRPLSEWIWGLSRWGKPVLVRAALAIATACVDRWRRGAPWDEGWQRHFASVTLPEESLRALRAWLERGAPPGDAELESCTSALRDLMGNAEFYDDEASTRGDAAEREQAAASGRAILMALEAAVWTVERATEDIPDEAERQSIASSGPAPQVWEAVRAYRHALPERTEATVRELIRDGLR
;
A
#
# COMPACT_ATOMS: atom_id res chain seq x y z
N MET A 1 15.53 34.85 13.12
CA MET A 1 15.97 34.64 11.72
C MET A 1 15.14 33.52 11.14
N ALA A 2 14.70 33.70 9.90
CA ALA A 2 13.49 33.12 9.29
C ALA A 2 13.40 31.59 9.30
N ILE A 3 12.25 31.08 9.76
CA ILE A 3 11.74 29.75 9.38
C ILE A 3 11.15 29.97 7.98
N GLY A 4 11.93 29.65 6.95
CA GLY A 4 11.64 30.02 5.56
C GLY A 4 10.31 29.47 5.06
N GLU A 5 9.52 30.36 4.45
CA GLU A 5 8.21 30.13 3.84
C GLU A 5 8.25 29.28 2.53
N HIS A 6 9.10 28.25 2.39
CA HIS A 6 9.22 27.50 1.11
C HIS A 6 8.97 25.98 1.13
N ASP A 7 8.78 25.32 2.28
CA ASP A 7 8.60 23.84 2.33
C ASP A 7 7.13 23.41 2.51
N GLY A 8 6.24 23.85 1.60
CA GLY A 8 4.87 23.30 1.54
C GLY A 8 4.85 21.90 0.94
N LEU A 9 3.81 21.09 1.24
CA LEU A 9 3.57 19.80 0.59
C LEU A 9 3.67 19.92 -0.95
N GLN A 10 3.16 21.02 -1.51
CA GLN A 10 3.25 21.28 -2.96
C GLN A 10 4.68 21.48 -3.47
N THR A 11 5.54 22.19 -2.74
CA THR A 11 6.97 22.28 -3.08
C THR A 11 7.62 20.92 -3.04
N TYR A 12 7.31 20.15 -1.99
CA TYR A 12 7.82 18.79 -1.79
C TYR A 12 7.37 17.80 -2.87
N LEU A 13 6.15 17.95 -3.36
CA LEU A 13 5.61 17.17 -4.49
C LEU A 13 6.13 17.66 -5.84
N ALA A 14 6.50 18.93 -5.97
CA ALA A 14 7.04 19.51 -7.20
C ALA A 14 8.52 19.17 -7.44
N GLU A 15 9.25 18.68 -6.42
CA GLU A 15 10.61 18.19 -6.60
C GLU A 15 10.68 17.08 -7.66
N GLU A 16 11.71 17.12 -8.52
CA GLU A 16 11.91 16.10 -9.54
C GLU A 16 12.01 14.68 -8.93
N PRO A 17 11.54 13.63 -9.62
CA PRO A 17 11.82 12.26 -9.21
C PRO A 17 13.34 12.02 -9.17
N GLY A 18 13.84 11.37 -8.11
CA GLY A 18 15.25 11.03 -7.95
C GLY A 18 16.10 12.01 -7.13
N THR A 19 15.62 13.23 -6.84
CA THR A 19 16.38 14.22 -6.03
C THR A 19 16.62 13.77 -4.59
N ARG A 20 15.78 12.85 -4.11
CA ARG A 20 15.84 12.23 -2.78
C ARG A 20 15.57 10.74 -2.92
N PRO A 21 16.17 9.89 -2.08
CA PRO A 21 15.74 8.51 -1.94
C PRO A 21 14.24 8.44 -1.66
N LEU A 22 13.55 7.44 -2.21
CA LEU A 22 12.14 7.16 -1.95
C LEU A 22 11.86 7.02 -0.46
N SER A 23 12.85 6.59 0.31
CA SER A 23 12.78 6.53 1.76
C SER A 23 12.54 7.85 2.44
N GLU A 24 13.43 8.78 2.19
CA GLU A 24 13.31 10.14 2.69
C GLU A 24 12.07 10.82 2.14
N TRP A 25 11.64 10.40 0.94
CA TRP A 25 10.44 10.93 0.33
C TRP A 25 9.15 10.52 1.07
N ILE A 26 8.96 9.22 1.31
CA ILE A 26 7.81 8.69 2.06
C ILE A 26 7.83 9.18 3.51
N TRP A 27 9.01 9.21 4.12
CA TRP A 27 9.19 9.74 5.48
C TRP A 27 8.94 11.25 5.57
N GLY A 28 9.17 12.02 4.51
CA GLY A 28 8.79 13.43 4.51
C GLY A 28 7.28 13.61 4.27
N LEU A 29 6.64 12.74 3.48
CA LEU A 29 5.18 12.74 3.31
C LEU A 29 4.44 12.50 4.63
N SER A 30 4.99 11.68 5.54
CA SER A 30 4.35 11.40 6.83
C SER A 30 4.14 12.63 7.71
N ARG A 31 4.97 13.67 7.52
CA ARG A 31 4.87 14.95 8.22
C ARG A 31 3.59 15.72 7.89
N TRP A 32 2.94 15.39 6.77
CA TRP A 32 1.69 16.00 6.32
C TRP A 32 0.44 15.20 6.71
N GLY A 33 0.62 14.13 7.49
CA GLY A 33 -0.45 13.38 8.13
C GLY A 33 -0.99 12.20 7.32
N LYS A 34 -1.87 11.46 7.99
CA LYS A 34 -2.47 10.21 7.50
C LYS A 34 -3.15 10.34 6.12
N PRO A 35 -3.94 11.38 5.80
CA PRO A 35 -4.61 11.47 4.50
C PRO A 35 -3.65 11.50 3.29
N VAL A 36 -2.48 12.15 3.44
CA VAL A 36 -1.45 12.22 2.39
C VAL A 36 -0.83 10.83 2.18
N LEU A 37 -0.41 10.16 3.27
CA LEU A 37 0.15 8.81 3.16
C LEU A 37 -0.85 7.80 2.59
N VAL A 38 -2.13 7.92 2.94
CA VAL A 38 -3.17 7.03 2.42
C VAL A 38 -3.42 7.26 0.94
N ARG A 39 -3.41 8.51 0.47
CA ARG A 39 -3.49 8.82 -0.97
C ARG A 39 -2.27 8.26 -1.73
N ALA A 40 -1.08 8.35 -1.13
CA ALA A 40 0.11 7.74 -1.68
C ALA A 40 -0.02 6.21 -1.80
N ALA A 41 -0.52 5.57 -0.73
CA ALA A 41 -0.78 4.15 -0.69
C ALA A 41 -1.83 3.72 -1.74
N LEU A 42 -2.92 4.49 -1.86
CA LEU A 42 -3.98 4.27 -2.84
C LEU A 42 -3.45 4.35 -4.28
N ALA A 43 -2.52 5.26 -4.57
CA ALA A 43 -1.92 5.37 -5.90
C ALA A 43 -1.22 4.06 -6.30
N ILE A 44 -0.37 3.56 -5.40
CA ILE A 44 0.37 2.29 -5.55
C ILE A 44 -0.61 1.13 -5.75
N ALA A 45 -1.59 1.02 -4.86
CA ALA A 45 -2.58 -0.04 -4.90
C ALA A 45 -3.40 0.00 -6.20
N THR A 46 -3.79 1.19 -6.67
CA THR A 46 -4.51 1.38 -7.94
C THR A 46 -3.71 0.85 -9.12
N ALA A 47 -2.40 1.07 -9.16
CA ALA A 47 -1.54 0.57 -10.23
C ALA A 47 -1.36 -0.97 -10.20
N CYS A 48 -1.55 -1.59 -9.04
CA CYS A 48 -1.42 -3.03 -8.87
C CYS A 48 -2.70 -3.80 -9.23
N VAL A 49 -3.88 -3.19 -9.21
CA VAL A 49 -5.17 -3.89 -9.46
C VAL A 49 -5.20 -4.57 -10.82
N ASP A 50 -4.75 -3.89 -11.89
CA ASP A 50 -4.75 -4.48 -13.22
C ASP A 50 -3.81 -5.69 -13.34
N ARG A 51 -2.73 -5.72 -12.54
CA ARG A 51 -1.79 -6.84 -12.51
C ARG A 51 -2.35 -7.99 -11.69
N TRP A 52 -2.98 -7.71 -10.55
CA TRP A 52 -3.74 -8.70 -9.78
C TRP A 52 -4.78 -9.42 -10.65
N ARG A 53 -5.60 -8.65 -11.37
CA ARG A 53 -6.66 -9.18 -12.24
C ARG A 53 -6.14 -10.05 -13.38
N ARG A 54 -4.94 -9.75 -13.89
CA ARG A 54 -4.34 -10.44 -15.06
C ARG A 54 -3.38 -11.55 -14.70
N GLY A 55 -2.78 -11.51 -13.52
CA GLY A 55 -1.64 -12.36 -13.14
C GLY A 55 -2.01 -13.78 -12.71
N ALA A 56 -3.25 -14.22 -12.91
CA ALA A 56 -3.61 -15.59 -12.66
C ALA A 56 -3.31 -16.50 -13.85
N PRO A 57 -2.46 -17.52 -13.68
CA PRO A 57 -2.33 -18.58 -14.67
C PRO A 57 -3.66 -19.28 -14.88
N TRP A 58 -3.84 -19.92 -16.03
CA TRP A 58 -5.08 -20.59 -16.43
C TRP A 58 -5.43 -21.85 -15.63
N ASP A 59 -4.87 -22.03 -14.44
CA ASP A 59 -5.39 -23.02 -13.50
C ASP A 59 -6.69 -22.49 -12.88
N GLU A 60 -7.71 -23.35 -12.88
CA GLU A 60 -9.06 -22.98 -12.47
C GLU A 60 -9.15 -22.57 -11.00
N GLY A 61 -8.24 -23.03 -10.15
CA GLY A 61 -8.24 -22.74 -8.72
C GLY A 61 -7.82 -21.31 -8.47
N TRP A 62 -6.67 -20.91 -8.99
CA TRP A 62 -6.10 -19.59 -8.78
C TRP A 62 -6.91 -18.48 -9.46
N GLN A 63 -7.40 -18.72 -10.68
CA GLN A 63 -8.31 -17.77 -11.34
C GLN A 63 -9.61 -17.59 -10.57
N ARG A 64 -10.30 -18.68 -10.19
CA ARG A 64 -11.59 -18.59 -9.46
C ARG A 64 -11.44 -17.95 -8.09
N HIS A 65 -10.33 -18.21 -7.40
CA HIS A 65 -10.18 -17.81 -6.00
C HIS A 65 -9.50 -16.46 -5.84
N PHE A 66 -8.65 -16.00 -6.77
CA PHE A 66 -7.82 -14.81 -6.55
C PHE A 66 -7.97 -13.75 -7.63
N ALA A 67 -7.61 -14.01 -8.88
CA ALA A 67 -7.61 -12.94 -9.89
C ALA A 67 -9.00 -12.52 -10.40
N SER A 68 -10.03 -13.35 -10.25
CA SER A 68 -11.39 -12.98 -10.65
C SER A 68 -12.20 -12.29 -9.53
N VAL A 69 -11.65 -12.14 -8.33
CA VAL A 69 -12.37 -11.58 -7.18
C VAL A 69 -12.39 -10.05 -7.27
N THR A 70 -13.56 -9.44 -7.09
CA THR A 70 -13.79 -7.98 -7.10
C THR A 70 -13.32 -7.28 -5.83
N LEU A 71 -12.77 -8.03 -4.88
CA LEU A 71 -12.41 -7.56 -3.55
C LEU A 71 -11.35 -6.45 -3.57
N PRO A 72 -10.30 -6.50 -4.41
CA PRO A 72 -9.37 -5.37 -4.52
C PRO A 72 -10.06 -4.09 -5.01
N GLU A 73 -10.94 -4.16 -6.01
CA GLU A 73 -11.69 -3.02 -6.52
C GLU A 73 -12.67 -2.46 -5.49
N GLU A 74 -13.35 -3.34 -4.75
CA GLU A 74 -14.24 -2.96 -3.64
C GLU A 74 -13.45 -2.28 -2.52
N SER A 75 -12.28 -2.82 -2.16
CA SER A 75 -11.40 -2.25 -1.15
C SER A 75 -10.88 -0.86 -1.57
N LEU A 76 -10.51 -0.68 -2.84
CA LEU A 76 -10.14 0.63 -3.36
C LEU A 76 -11.31 1.62 -3.36
N ARG A 77 -12.54 1.14 -3.65
CA ARG A 77 -13.74 1.97 -3.59
C ARG A 77 -14.03 2.42 -2.16
N ALA A 78 -13.97 1.51 -1.18
CA ALA A 78 -14.12 1.82 0.23
C ALA A 78 -13.05 2.83 0.70
N LEU A 79 -11.80 2.64 0.28
CA LEU A 79 -10.70 3.55 0.62
C LEU A 79 -10.90 4.96 0.04
N ARG A 80 -11.35 5.07 -1.21
CA ARG A 80 -11.69 6.36 -1.84
C ARG A 80 -12.84 7.05 -1.10
N ALA A 81 -13.90 6.32 -0.79
CA ALA A 81 -15.02 6.84 -0.02
C ALA A 81 -14.57 7.33 1.37
N TRP A 82 -13.70 6.58 2.06
CA TRP A 82 -13.12 6.98 3.34
C TRP A 82 -12.31 8.28 3.25
N LEU A 83 -11.50 8.44 2.20
CA LEU A 83 -10.75 9.67 1.93
C LEU A 83 -11.67 10.86 1.64
N GLU A 84 -12.72 10.66 0.85
CA GLU A 84 -13.72 11.69 0.51
C GLU A 84 -14.52 12.14 1.73
N ARG A 85 -14.87 11.22 2.63
CA ARG A 85 -15.58 11.48 3.90
C ARG A 85 -14.72 12.20 4.95
N GLY A 86 -13.41 12.29 4.75
CA GLY A 86 -12.51 12.99 5.68
C GLY A 86 -11.94 12.10 6.79
N ALA A 87 -11.45 10.91 6.44
CA ALA A 87 -10.60 10.06 7.27
C ALA A 87 -11.06 9.78 8.71
N PRO A 88 -12.34 9.40 8.96
CA PRO A 88 -12.80 9.09 10.30
C PRO A 88 -12.06 7.87 10.87
N PRO A 89 -11.65 7.88 12.15
CA PRO A 89 -11.09 6.71 12.80
C PRO A 89 -12.13 5.58 12.93
N GLY A 90 -11.70 4.33 12.80
CA GLY A 90 -12.55 3.15 13.05
C GLY A 90 -13.64 2.90 12.00
N ASP A 91 -13.37 3.20 10.72
CA ASP A 91 -14.33 2.94 9.65
C ASP A 91 -14.46 1.42 9.40
N ALA A 92 -15.56 0.85 9.90
CA ALA A 92 -15.84 -0.58 9.84
C ALA A 92 -15.92 -1.14 8.41
N GLU A 93 -16.29 -0.32 7.42
CA GLU A 93 -16.33 -0.73 6.01
C GLU A 93 -14.91 -0.96 5.49
N LEU A 94 -14.01 -0.02 5.78
CA LEU A 94 -12.61 -0.13 5.38
C LEU A 94 -11.88 -1.25 6.15
N GLU A 95 -12.16 -1.40 7.43
CA GLU A 95 -11.63 -2.50 8.24
C GLU A 95 -12.10 -3.88 7.74
N SER A 96 -13.38 -3.99 7.36
CA SER A 96 -13.94 -5.22 6.79
C SER A 96 -13.26 -5.58 5.45
N CYS A 97 -13.10 -4.61 4.55
CA CYS A 97 -12.40 -4.83 3.28
C CYS A 97 -10.94 -5.25 3.50
N THR A 98 -10.26 -4.58 4.44
CA THR A 98 -8.86 -4.90 4.79
C THR A 98 -8.75 -6.32 5.36
N SER A 99 -9.65 -6.72 6.25
CA SER A 99 -9.67 -8.07 6.81
C SER A 99 -9.92 -9.14 5.75
N ALA A 100 -10.93 -8.94 4.91
CA ALA A 100 -11.26 -9.87 3.84
C ALA A 100 -10.08 -10.02 2.86
N LEU A 101 -9.40 -8.92 2.52
CA LEU A 101 -8.25 -8.96 1.63
C LEU A 101 -7.05 -9.64 2.31
N ARG A 102 -6.87 -9.48 3.62
CA ARG A 102 -5.84 -10.21 4.39
C ARG A 102 -6.09 -11.70 4.36
N ASP A 103 -7.31 -12.13 4.60
CA ASP A 103 -7.69 -13.55 4.56
C ASP A 103 -7.49 -14.11 3.14
N LEU A 104 -7.86 -13.34 2.12
CA LEU A 104 -7.62 -13.70 0.72
C LEU A 104 -6.11 -13.87 0.46
N MET A 105 -5.27 -12.92 0.90
CA MET A 105 -3.82 -13.00 0.69
C MET A 105 -3.17 -14.15 1.45
N GLY A 106 -3.58 -14.42 2.69
CA GLY A 106 -3.09 -15.56 3.46
C GLY A 106 -3.41 -16.89 2.77
N ASN A 107 -4.61 -17.01 2.19
CA ASN A 107 -4.97 -18.19 1.40
C ASN A 107 -4.13 -18.28 0.11
N ALA A 108 -3.86 -17.16 -0.56
CA ALA A 108 -3.04 -17.14 -1.77
C ALA A 108 -1.61 -17.65 -1.51
N GLU A 109 -1.00 -17.23 -0.40
CA GLU A 109 0.34 -17.68 -0.01
C GLU A 109 0.37 -19.18 0.29
N PHE A 110 -0.67 -19.71 0.94
CA PHE A 110 -0.81 -21.15 1.16
C PHE A 110 -0.92 -21.96 -0.15
N TYR A 111 -1.68 -21.46 -1.14
CA TYR A 111 -1.81 -22.13 -2.44
C TYR A 111 -0.52 -22.10 -3.29
N ASP A 112 0.31 -21.07 -3.13
CA ASP A 112 1.58 -20.96 -3.87
C ASP A 112 2.63 -21.96 -3.34
N ASP A 113 2.66 -22.17 -2.01
CA ASP A 113 3.51 -23.17 -1.37
C ASP A 113 3.20 -24.60 -1.87
N GLU A 114 1.92 -24.95 -2.06
CA GLU A 114 1.49 -26.27 -2.55
C GLU A 114 1.70 -26.47 -4.07
N ALA A 115 1.71 -25.40 -4.86
CA ALA A 115 1.68 -25.47 -6.33
C ALA A 115 3.05 -25.32 -7.03
N SER A 116 4.14 -25.22 -6.26
CA SER A 116 5.50 -24.79 -6.64
C SER A 116 6.27 -25.62 -7.68
N THR A 117 5.59 -26.38 -8.54
CA THR A 117 6.17 -27.23 -9.61
C THR A 117 5.80 -26.82 -11.05
N ARG A 118 5.12 -25.68 -11.28
CA ARG A 118 4.67 -25.26 -12.63
C ARG A 118 5.33 -23.98 -13.13
N GLY A 119 5.51 -23.89 -14.46
CA GLY A 119 6.21 -22.80 -15.17
C GLY A 119 5.57 -21.40 -15.08
N ASP A 120 4.45 -21.28 -14.39
CA ASP A 120 3.68 -20.03 -14.25
C ASP A 120 3.91 -19.35 -12.89
N ALA A 121 4.89 -19.82 -12.11
CA ALA A 121 5.18 -19.35 -10.75
C ALA A 121 5.46 -17.83 -10.70
N ALA A 122 6.19 -17.29 -11.66
CA ALA A 122 6.51 -15.85 -11.69
C ALA A 122 5.28 -14.96 -11.88
N GLU A 123 4.26 -15.42 -12.62
CA GLU A 123 3.02 -14.66 -12.83
C GLU A 123 2.15 -14.68 -11.56
N ARG A 124 2.07 -15.82 -10.87
CA ARG A 124 1.39 -15.95 -9.56
C ARG A 124 2.07 -15.10 -8.50
N GLU A 125 3.39 -15.17 -8.42
CA GLU A 125 4.20 -14.41 -7.46
C GLU A 125 3.96 -12.90 -7.64
N GLN A 126 3.94 -12.42 -8.89
CA GLN A 126 3.65 -11.01 -9.19
C GLN A 126 2.19 -10.62 -8.92
N ALA A 127 1.22 -11.51 -9.16
CA ALA A 127 -0.16 -11.30 -8.76
C ALA A 127 -0.29 -11.20 -7.24
N ALA A 128 0.30 -12.14 -6.50
CA ALA A 128 0.32 -12.15 -5.05
C ALA A 128 1.01 -10.89 -4.49
N ALA A 129 2.13 -10.47 -5.09
CA ALA A 129 2.81 -9.23 -4.76
C ALA A 129 1.92 -8.00 -5.00
N SER A 130 1.13 -8.00 -6.07
CA SER A 130 0.14 -6.95 -6.35
C SER A 130 -0.93 -6.89 -5.26
N GLY A 131 -1.45 -8.05 -4.84
CA GLY A 131 -2.42 -8.16 -3.75
C GLY A 131 -1.84 -7.71 -2.41
N ARG A 132 -0.61 -8.09 -2.09
CA ARG A 132 0.13 -7.61 -0.92
C ARG A 132 0.29 -6.10 -0.94
N ALA A 133 0.63 -5.50 -2.08
CA ALA A 133 0.76 -4.05 -2.20
C ALA A 133 -0.56 -3.34 -1.90
N ILE A 134 -1.67 -3.88 -2.39
CA ILE A 134 -3.02 -3.35 -2.13
C ILE A 134 -3.39 -3.50 -0.65
N LEU A 135 -3.15 -4.67 -0.06
CA LEU A 135 -3.41 -4.94 1.35
C LEU A 135 -2.62 -3.99 2.27
N MET A 136 -1.31 -3.89 2.07
CA MET A 136 -0.45 -3.01 2.88
C MET A 136 -0.85 -1.54 2.75
N ALA A 137 -1.33 -1.13 1.57
CA ALA A 137 -1.84 0.22 1.37
C ALA A 137 -3.16 0.50 2.13
N LEU A 138 -4.04 -0.49 2.23
CA LEU A 138 -5.27 -0.41 3.03
C LEU A 138 -4.95 -0.48 4.53
N GLU A 139 -4.00 -1.31 4.93
CA GLU A 139 -3.51 -1.40 6.31
C GLU A 139 -2.92 -0.06 6.79
N ALA A 140 -2.16 0.63 5.92
CA ALA A 140 -1.69 1.99 6.17
C ALA A 140 -2.86 2.96 6.46
N ALA A 141 -4.02 2.73 5.84
CA ALA A 141 -5.21 3.57 6.00
C ALA A 141 -6.04 3.25 7.24
N VAL A 142 -6.11 1.99 7.65
CA VAL A 142 -6.76 1.62 8.94
C VAL A 142 -5.83 1.79 10.13
N TRP A 143 -4.55 2.05 9.90
CA TRP A 143 -3.54 2.23 10.94
C TRP A 143 -3.98 3.22 12.03
N THR A 144 -3.90 2.76 13.28
CA THR A 144 -4.01 3.58 14.49
C THR A 144 -2.73 3.42 15.30
N VAL A 145 -2.40 4.43 16.11
CA VAL A 145 -1.21 4.39 16.97
C VAL A 145 -1.33 3.21 17.95
N GLU A 146 -2.53 2.97 18.46
CA GLU A 146 -2.84 1.92 19.42
C GLU A 146 -2.58 0.52 18.82
N ARG A 147 -3.05 0.23 17.59
CA ARG A 147 -2.76 -1.05 16.93
C ARG A 147 -1.28 -1.21 16.58
N ALA A 148 -0.63 -0.12 16.20
CA ALA A 148 0.78 -0.16 15.77
C ALA A 148 1.75 -0.47 16.92
N THR A 149 1.30 -0.27 18.16
CA THR A 149 2.13 -0.36 19.35
C THR A 149 1.64 -1.42 20.33
N GLU A 150 0.55 -2.16 20.00
CA GLU A 150 -0.09 -3.12 20.92
C GLU A 150 0.88 -4.23 21.37
N ASP A 151 1.77 -4.66 20.47
CA ASP A 151 2.73 -5.74 20.70
C ASP A 151 4.16 -5.25 21.03
N ILE A 152 4.38 -3.94 21.11
CA ILE A 152 5.72 -3.37 21.28
C ILE A 152 5.96 -3.09 22.76
N PRO A 153 6.91 -3.77 23.43
CA PRO A 153 7.14 -3.60 24.85
C PRO A 153 7.91 -2.31 25.20
N ASP A 154 8.75 -1.79 24.30
CA ASP A 154 9.58 -0.59 24.53
C ASP A 154 8.81 0.73 24.27
N GLU A 155 8.78 1.60 25.28
CA GLU A 155 8.11 2.91 25.20
C GLU A 155 8.79 3.86 24.21
N ALA A 156 10.12 3.80 24.07
CA ALA A 156 10.83 4.66 23.12
C ALA A 156 10.49 4.26 21.67
N GLU A 157 10.43 2.96 21.39
CA GLU A 157 9.98 2.41 20.12
C GLU A 157 8.50 2.73 19.84
N ARG A 158 7.61 2.57 20.84
CA ARG A 158 6.19 2.98 20.73
C ARG A 158 6.05 4.45 20.37
N GLN A 159 6.78 5.33 21.05
CA GLN A 159 6.71 6.78 20.80
C GLN A 159 7.31 7.15 19.44
N SER A 160 8.37 6.46 19.02
CA SER A 160 8.94 6.59 17.67
C SER A 160 7.90 6.25 16.61
N ILE A 161 7.21 5.12 16.74
CA ILE A 161 6.18 4.65 15.80
C ILE A 161 4.94 5.56 15.80
N ALA A 162 4.49 6.00 16.99
CA ALA A 162 3.41 6.96 17.13
C ALA A 162 3.71 8.27 16.39
N SER A 163 4.97 8.75 16.45
CA SER A 163 5.43 9.95 15.75
C SER A 163 5.68 9.75 14.25
N SER A 164 5.82 8.49 13.82
CA SER A 164 6.17 8.10 12.45
C SER A 164 4.96 7.99 11.52
N GLY A 165 3.78 7.68 12.06
CA GLY A 165 2.57 7.40 11.30
C GLY A 165 2.65 6.10 10.48
N PRO A 166 1.70 5.85 9.56
CA PRO A 166 1.63 4.61 8.77
C PRO A 166 2.70 4.48 7.67
N ALA A 167 3.80 5.25 7.76
CA ALA A 167 4.90 5.18 6.80
C ALA A 167 5.45 3.75 6.61
N PRO A 168 5.59 2.89 7.64
CA PRO A 168 6.06 1.52 7.46
C PRO A 168 5.16 0.67 6.54
N GLN A 169 3.84 0.78 6.67
CA GLN A 169 2.90 0.03 5.82
C GLN A 169 2.92 0.53 4.37
N VAL A 170 3.05 1.85 4.17
CA VAL A 170 3.25 2.43 2.82
C VAL A 170 4.55 1.92 2.20
N TRP A 171 5.58 1.75 3.02
CA TRP A 171 6.85 1.18 2.59
C TRP A 171 6.76 -0.27 2.17
N GLU A 172 6.04 -1.10 2.93
CA GLU A 172 5.77 -2.46 2.51
C GLU A 172 4.95 -2.50 1.22
N ALA A 173 3.97 -1.61 1.08
CA ALA A 173 3.21 -1.48 -0.16
C ALA A 173 4.11 -1.14 -1.36
N VAL A 174 5.08 -0.23 -1.16
CA VAL A 174 6.11 0.11 -2.16
C VAL A 174 6.99 -1.09 -2.51
N ARG A 175 7.47 -1.83 -1.50
CA ARG A 175 8.29 -3.02 -1.72
C ARG A 175 7.52 -4.07 -2.52
N ALA A 176 6.29 -4.35 -2.11
CA ALA A 176 5.40 -5.27 -2.80
C ALA A 176 5.09 -4.81 -4.22
N TYR A 177 4.87 -3.51 -4.45
CA TYR A 177 4.69 -2.94 -5.79
C TYR A 177 5.90 -3.17 -6.69
N ARG A 178 7.10 -2.87 -6.19
CA ARG A 178 8.34 -3.05 -6.97
C ARG A 178 8.57 -4.51 -7.32
N HIS A 179 8.14 -5.41 -6.45
CA HIS A 179 8.19 -6.83 -6.71
C HIS A 179 7.11 -7.28 -7.71
N ALA A 180 5.91 -6.71 -7.63
CA ALA A 180 4.82 -6.95 -8.58
C ALA A 180 5.11 -6.45 -10.00
N LEU A 181 5.86 -5.34 -10.11
CA LEU A 181 6.20 -4.66 -11.35
C LEU A 181 7.71 -4.37 -11.39
N PRO A 182 8.56 -5.40 -11.54
CA PRO A 182 10.02 -5.27 -11.44
C PRO A 182 10.64 -4.38 -12.52
N GLU A 183 9.95 -4.19 -13.64
CA GLU A 183 10.34 -3.27 -14.71
C GLU A 183 10.15 -1.78 -14.32
N ARG A 184 9.46 -1.50 -13.22
CA ARG A 184 9.20 -0.13 -12.75
C ARG A 184 10.32 0.34 -11.84
N THR A 185 10.83 1.52 -12.14
CA THR A 185 11.89 2.15 -11.35
C THR A 185 11.33 2.88 -10.14
N GLU A 186 12.22 3.20 -9.19
CA GLU A 186 11.91 4.08 -8.07
C GLU A 186 11.32 5.44 -8.50
N ALA A 187 11.80 6.00 -9.62
CA ALA A 187 11.25 7.22 -10.19
C ALA A 187 9.78 7.06 -10.57
N THR A 188 9.41 5.92 -11.17
CA THR A 188 8.02 5.62 -11.54
C THR A 188 7.12 5.49 -10.30
N VAL A 189 7.62 4.88 -9.22
CA VAL A 189 6.88 4.81 -7.95
C VAL A 189 6.62 6.22 -7.41
N ARG A 190 7.62 7.09 -7.42
CA ARG A 190 7.48 8.48 -6.94
C ARG A 190 6.50 9.27 -7.79
N GLU A 191 6.55 9.15 -9.11
CA GLU A 191 5.61 9.80 -10.03
C GLU A 191 4.17 9.36 -9.77
N LEU A 192 3.95 8.06 -9.63
CA LEU A 192 2.64 7.50 -9.35
C LEU A 192 2.05 8.04 -8.05
N ILE A 193 2.86 8.03 -6.98
CA ILE A 193 2.43 8.58 -5.68
C ILE A 193 2.14 10.08 -5.79
N ARG A 194 3.01 10.84 -6.49
CA ARG A 194 2.81 12.27 -6.71
C ARG A 194 1.50 12.55 -7.44
N ASP A 195 1.21 11.80 -8.49
CA ASP A 195 -0.02 11.97 -9.26
C ASP A 195 -1.26 11.59 -8.44
N GLY A 196 -1.18 10.58 -7.58
CA GLY A 196 -2.25 10.25 -6.63
C GLY A 196 -2.47 11.27 -5.50
N LEU A 197 -1.54 12.21 -5.33
CA LEU A 197 -1.62 13.29 -4.35
C LEU A 197 -2.16 14.62 -4.92
N ARG A 198 -2.30 14.71 -6.25
CA ARG A 198 -2.90 15.86 -6.95
C ARG A 198 -4.44 15.78 -6.91
#